data_AF-A0A946ALT1-F1
#
_entry.id   AF-A0A946ALT1-F1
#
_cell.length_a   1.000
_cell.length_b   1.000
_cell.length_c   1.000
_cell.angle_alpha   90.00
_cell.angle_beta   90.00
_cell.angle_gamma   90.00
#
_symmetry.space_group_name_H-M   'P 1'
#
loop_
_entity.id
_entity.type
_entity.pdbx_description
1 polymer ?
#
loop_
_entity_poly.entity_id
_entity_poly.type
_entity_poly.pdbx_seq_one_letter_code
_entity_poly.pdbx_strand_id
1 'polypeptide(L)'
;MITRRETLAMLAAGTAASVARPAWAQDVGGAFYNNALVIDALSFMRDWDEAELTALAATGYSGFIESLSRRDLQTAIDALMTYRKRVAEHSDILMIALSADDFNRAKNGGRVAAMMNFQDSKMLDGDVDSIDTLYALGMRSFQLTYNFRNLVGDGCLERTNAGLSDFGVEVVDRMNNVGVMVDLSHCGRQTTL
;
A
#
# COMPACT_ATOMS: atom_id res chain seq x y z
N MET A 1 14.31 -42.39 -21.48
CA MET A 1 13.20 -41.56 -20.96
C MET A 1 13.71 -40.97 -19.66
N ILE A 2 14.02 -39.67 -19.63
CA ILE A 2 14.67 -39.02 -18.48
C ILE A 2 13.63 -38.89 -17.36
N THR A 3 13.99 -39.31 -16.15
CA THR A 3 13.11 -39.28 -14.98
C THR A 3 13.04 -37.87 -14.38
N ARG A 4 11.94 -37.53 -13.70
CA ARG A 4 11.74 -36.24 -13.02
C ARG A 4 12.87 -35.88 -12.04
N ARG A 5 13.54 -36.90 -11.48
CA ARG A 5 14.68 -36.73 -10.57
C ARG A 5 15.96 -36.32 -11.30
N GLU A 6 16.16 -36.82 -12.51
CA GLU A 6 17.27 -36.40 -13.39
C GLU A 6 17.04 -34.99 -13.96
N THR A 7 15.79 -34.61 -14.22
CA THR A 7 15.44 -33.23 -14.64
C THR A 7 15.75 -32.19 -13.55
N LEU A 8 15.50 -32.52 -12.27
CA LEU A 8 15.81 -31.65 -11.13
C LEU A 8 17.32 -31.57 -10.84
N ALA A 9 18.06 -32.66 -11.04
CA ALA A 9 19.51 -32.67 -10.88
C ALA A 9 20.23 -31.83 -11.95
N MET A 10 19.72 -31.80 -13.18
CA MET A 10 20.28 -30.96 -14.25
C MET A 10 20.03 -29.46 -14.03
N LEU A 11 18.93 -29.08 -13.37
CA LEU A 11 18.67 -27.68 -12.96
C LEU A 11 19.58 -27.23 -11.80
N ALA A 12 19.96 -28.15 -10.91
CA ALA A 12 20.86 -27.84 -9.79
C ALA A 12 22.35 -27.75 -10.21
N ALA A 13 22.71 -28.28 -11.39
CA ALA A 13 24.07 -28.23 -11.93
C ALA A 13 24.26 -27.17 -13.04
N GLY A 14 23.28 -26.28 -13.22
CA GLY A 14 23.40 -25.10 -14.07
C GLY A 14 24.37 -24.11 -13.45
N THR A 15 25.62 -24.17 -13.89
CA THR A 15 26.64 -23.14 -13.67
C THR A 15 26.02 -21.74 -13.72
N ALA A 16 26.17 -21.00 -12.63
CA ALA A 16 25.96 -19.57 -12.61
C ALA A 16 26.98 -18.94 -13.58
N ALA A 17 26.63 -18.88 -14.86
CA ALA A 17 27.20 -17.92 -15.76
C ALA A 17 26.70 -16.57 -15.25
N SER A 18 27.48 -15.94 -14.37
CA SER A 18 27.31 -14.53 -14.07
C SER A 18 27.49 -13.81 -15.41
N VAL A 19 26.39 -13.48 -16.06
CA VAL A 19 26.41 -12.45 -17.08
C VAL A 19 26.85 -11.21 -16.34
N ALA A 20 28.14 -10.87 -16.46
CA ALA A 20 28.67 -9.67 -15.85
C ALA A 20 27.77 -8.52 -16.31
N ARG A 21 27.06 -7.90 -15.35
CA ARG A 21 26.21 -6.75 -15.64
C ARG A 21 27.10 -5.72 -16.37
N PRO A 22 26.65 -5.16 -17.51
CA PRO A 22 27.45 -4.18 -18.23
C PRO A 22 27.81 -3.01 -17.31
N ALA A 23 28.93 -2.32 -17.53
CA ALA A 23 29.47 -1.32 -16.59
C ALA A 23 28.46 -0.21 -16.20
N TRP A 24 27.54 0.14 -17.11
CA TRP A 24 26.45 1.09 -16.82
C TRP A 24 25.36 0.51 -15.88
N ALA A 25 25.25 -0.81 -15.75
CA ALA A 25 24.36 -1.47 -14.80
C ALA A 25 25.03 -1.76 -13.45
N GLN A 26 26.35 -1.52 -13.33
CA GLN A 26 27.09 -1.80 -12.09
C GLN A 26 27.10 -0.64 -11.10
N ASP A 27 26.88 0.60 -11.55
CA ASP A 27 26.93 1.76 -10.63
C ASP A 27 25.82 2.80 -10.86
N VAL A 28 25.14 2.76 -12.02
CA VAL A 28 24.10 3.74 -12.33
C VAL A 28 22.78 3.37 -11.67
N GLY A 29 22.52 2.08 -11.43
CA GLY A 29 21.31 1.62 -10.75
C GLY A 29 21.35 1.82 -9.23
N GLY A 30 22.46 1.47 -8.58
CA GLY A 30 22.60 1.56 -7.12
C GLY A 30 22.63 3.01 -6.62
N ALA A 31 23.50 3.85 -7.19
CA ALA A 31 23.60 5.25 -6.79
C ALA A 31 22.33 6.06 -7.12
N PHE A 32 21.71 5.83 -8.29
CA PHE A 32 20.44 6.46 -8.64
C PHE A 32 19.32 6.05 -7.68
N TYR A 33 19.15 4.74 -7.46
CA TYR A 33 18.10 4.21 -6.59
C TYR A 33 18.30 4.67 -5.14
N ASN A 34 19.53 4.62 -4.63
CA ASN A 34 19.85 5.12 -3.28
C ASN A 34 19.58 6.62 -3.13
N ASN A 35 19.65 7.40 -4.22
CA ASN A 35 19.37 8.84 -4.20
C ASN A 35 17.90 9.19 -4.53
N ALA A 36 17.13 8.29 -5.14
CA ALA A 36 15.73 8.50 -5.50
C ALA A 36 14.75 8.22 -4.35
N LEU A 37 13.62 8.95 -4.29
CA LEU A 37 12.49 8.49 -3.48
C LEU A 37 11.83 7.32 -4.18
N VAL A 38 11.81 6.17 -3.53
CA VAL A 38 11.16 4.96 -4.04
C VAL A 38 9.98 4.65 -3.13
N ILE A 39 8.78 4.76 -3.68
CA ILE A 39 7.55 4.57 -2.92
C ILE A 39 6.70 3.51 -3.61
N ASP A 40 6.37 2.45 -2.87
CA ASP A 40 5.37 1.48 -3.32
C ASP A 40 3.97 1.97 -2.96
N ALA A 41 3.12 2.18 -3.96
CA ALA A 41 1.80 2.75 -3.77
C ALA A 41 0.77 1.76 -3.18
N LEU A 42 1.13 0.47 -3.03
CA LEU A 42 0.30 -0.49 -2.32
C LEU A 42 1.10 -1.70 -1.81
N SER A 43 1.18 -1.85 -0.50
CA SER A 43 1.86 -2.98 0.15
C SER A 43 1.02 -3.56 1.30
N PHE A 44 1.47 -4.72 1.79
CA PHE A 44 0.87 -5.43 2.91
C PHE A 44 1.97 -6.00 3.81
N MET A 45 2.07 -5.50 5.03
CA MET A 45 2.86 -6.12 6.08
C MET A 45 2.01 -7.14 6.84
N ARG A 46 2.44 -8.39 6.84
CA ARG A 46 1.62 -9.51 7.33
C ARG A 46 2.10 -10.03 8.67
N ASP A 47 3.34 -10.46 8.73
CA ASP A 47 3.84 -11.37 9.76
C ASP A 47 4.55 -10.62 10.88
N TRP A 48 5.17 -9.47 10.57
CA TRP A 48 5.95 -8.64 11.51
C TRP A 48 7.06 -9.43 12.23
N ASP A 49 7.55 -10.48 11.58
CA ASP A 49 8.68 -11.25 12.06
C ASP A 49 10.01 -10.63 11.61
N GLU A 50 11.11 -11.16 12.15
CA GLU A 50 12.46 -10.68 11.83
C GLU A 50 12.78 -10.81 10.34
N ALA A 51 12.24 -11.83 9.67
CA ALA A 51 12.48 -12.07 8.25
C ALA A 51 11.83 -11.00 7.38
N GLU A 52 10.55 -10.66 7.64
CA GLU A 52 9.83 -9.61 6.92
C GLU A 52 10.45 -8.23 7.19
N LEU A 53 10.82 -7.93 8.44
CA LEU A 53 11.47 -6.66 8.81
C LEU A 53 12.87 -6.52 8.18
N THR A 54 13.65 -7.59 8.14
CA THR A 54 14.96 -7.62 7.48
C THR A 54 14.81 -7.45 5.97
N ALA A 55 13.83 -8.11 5.37
CA ALA A 55 13.53 -7.96 3.96
C ALA A 55 13.12 -6.52 3.64
N LEU A 56 12.25 -5.91 4.46
CA LEU A 56 11.83 -4.52 4.31
C LEU A 56 13.03 -3.56 4.35
N ALA A 57 13.91 -3.71 5.34
CA ALA A 57 15.12 -2.89 5.45
C ALA A 57 16.05 -3.03 4.23
N ALA A 58 16.04 -4.20 3.57
CA ALA A 58 16.84 -4.47 2.37
C ALA A 58 16.19 -4.03 1.04
N THR A 59 14.91 -3.60 1.04
CA THR A 59 14.21 -3.16 -0.19
C THR A 59 14.80 -1.88 -0.81
N GLY A 60 15.38 -1.03 0.04
CA GLY A 60 15.72 0.35 -0.30
C GLY A 60 14.52 1.25 -0.64
N TYR A 61 13.31 0.86 -0.22
CA TYR A 61 12.15 1.74 -0.29
C TYR A 61 12.33 2.94 0.64
N SER A 62 11.94 4.12 0.15
CA SER A 62 11.76 5.31 0.98
C SER A 62 10.45 5.24 1.75
N GLY A 63 9.46 4.54 1.22
CA GLY A 63 8.24 4.21 1.93
C GLY A 63 7.26 3.38 1.10
N PHE A 64 6.10 3.13 1.68
CA PHE A 64 5.00 2.44 1.04
C PHE A 64 3.65 2.88 1.60
N ILE A 65 2.58 2.53 0.88
CA ILE A 65 1.20 2.72 1.32
C ILE A 65 0.64 1.37 1.76
N GLU A 66 0.35 1.22 3.04
CA GLU A 66 -0.17 0.01 3.66
C GLU A 66 -1.70 -0.05 3.55
N SER A 67 -2.23 -1.17 3.04
CA SER A 67 -3.67 -1.43 3.10
C SER A 67 -4.08 -2.14 4.38
N LEU A 68 -4.96 -1.51 5.15
CA LEU A 68 -5.48 -2.05 6.41
C LEU A 68 -6.83 -2.78 6.24
N SER A 69 -7.24 -3.45 7.33
CA SER A 69 -8.54 -4.14 7.40
C SER A 69 -9.71 -3.15 7.35
N ARG A 70 -10.75 -3.51 6.61
CA ARG A 70 -11.80 -2.60 6.10
C ARG A 70 -13.21 -3.21 6.21
N ARG A 71 -13.44 -4.01 7.25
CA ARG A 71 -14.69 -4.76 7.43
C ARG A 71 -15.83 -3.87 7.92
N ASP A 72 -15.55 -3.12 8.98
CA ASP A 72 -16.45 -2.22 9.69
C ASP A 72 -15.60 -1.15 10.39
N LEU A 73 -16.23 -0.09 10.88
CA LEU A 73 -15.51 1.08 11.40
C LEU A 73 -14.62 0.73 12.59
N GLN A 74 -15.13 -0.07 13.54
CA GLN A 74 -14.37 -0.48 14.71
C GLN A 74 -13.13 -1.28 14.32
N THR A 75 -13.27 -2.25 13.41
CA THR A 75 -12.14 -3.03 12.89
C THR A 75 -11.11 -2.14 12.18
N ALA A 76 -11.56 -1.11 11.46
CA ALA A 76 -10.67 -0.16 10.79
C ALA A 76 -9.87 0.67 11.80
N ILE A 77 -10.54 1.16 12.87
CA ILE A 77 -9.90 1.87 13.98
C ILE A 77 -8.88 0.97 14.69
N ASP A 78 -9.27 -0.26 15.02
CA ASP A 78 -8.38 -1.23 15.68
C ASP A 78 -7.16 -1.55 14.82
N ALA A 79 -7.33 -1.67 13.50
CA ALA A 79 -6.24 -1.87 12.56
C ALA A 79 -5.27 -0.68 12.53
N LEU A 80 -5.78 0.56 12.47
CA LEU A 80 -4.95 1.77 12.55
C LEU A 80 -4.15 1.81 13.85
N MET A 81 -4.81 1.58 14.98
CA MET A 81 -4.16 1.63 16.30
C MET A 81 -3.11 0.53 16.45
N THR A 82 -3.41 -0.69 16.00
CA THR A 82 -2.47 -1.81 16.01
C THR A 82 -1.26 -1.51 15.12
N TYR A 83 -1.49 -1.01 13.91
CA TYR A 83 -0.41 -0.69 12.97
C TYR A 83 0.52 0.39 13.52
N ARG A 84 -0.06 1.48 14.08
CA ARG A 84 0.72 2.55 14.74
C ARG A 84 1.56 2.02 15.89
N LYS A 85 0.99 1.13 16.73
CA LYS A 85 1.74 0.51 17.82
C LYS A 85 2.93 -0.29 17.29
N ARG A 86 2.73 -1.13 16.28
CA ARG A 86 3.80 -1.93 15.67
C ARG A 86 4.89 -1.05 15.05
N VAL A 87 4.52 0.01 14.32
CA VAL A 87 5.49 0.98 13.80
C VAL A 87 6.28 1.66 14.91
N ALA A 88 5.66 1.97 16.05
CA ALA A 88 6.38 2.53 17.20
C ALA A 88 7.37 1.52 17.84
N GLU A 89 6.98 0.25 17.93
CA GLU A 89 7.83 -0.85 18.42
C GLU A 89 9.04 -1.11 17.51
N HIS A 90 8.93 -0.80 16.21
CA HIS A 90 10.00 -0.92 15.20
C HIS A 90 10.43 0.43 14.63
N SER A 91 10.48 1.46 15.48
CA SER A 91 10.77 2.85 15.08
C SER A 91 12.20 3.10 14.60
N ASP A 92 13.08 2.11 14.76
CA ASP A 92 14.41 2.02 14.18
C ASP A 92 14.38 1.69 12.68
N ILE A 93 13.32 1.03 12.19
CA ILE A 93 13.15 0.63 10.79
C ILE A 93 12.04 1.45 10.10
N LEU A 94 10.95 1.71 10.81
CA LEU A 94 9.71 2.25 10.25
C LEU A 94 9.37 3.64 10.80
N MET A 95 8.59 4.41 10.03
CA MET A 95 8.00 5.67 10.46
C MET A 95 6.61 5.85 9.86
N ILE A 96 5.62 6.27 10.65
CA ILE A 96 4.31 6.65 10.10
C ILE A 96 4.46 7.90 9.23
N ALA A 97 3.88 7.87 8.03
CA ALA A 97 3.81 8.99 7.11
C ALA A 97 2.38 9.57 7.05
N LEU A 98 2.27 10.85 7.40
CA LEU A 98 1.05 11.65 7.35
C LEU A 98 1.10 12.76 6.28
N SER A 99 2.25 12.92 5.61
CA SER A 99 2.48 13.92 4.56
C SER A 99 3.54 13.42 3.57
N ALA A 100 3.67 14.08 2.41
CA ALA A 100 4.72 13.76 1.44
C ALA A 100 6.14 13.97 2.01
N ASP A 101 6.33 14.99 2.86
CA ASP A 101 7.63 15.27 3.49
C ASP A 101 8.09 14.16 4.44
N ASP A 102 7.15 13.36 4.94
CA ASP A 102 7.45 12.25 5.85
C ASP A 102 8.28 11.17 5.14
N PHE A 103 8.09 10.97 3.84
CA PHE A 103 8.93 10.05 3.04
C PHE A 103 10.37 10.55 2.94
N ASN A 104 10.57 11.86 2.76
CA ASN A 104 11.90 12.47 2.81
C ASN A 104 12.55 12.30 4.18
N ARG A 105 11.79 12.56 5.26
CA ARG A 105 12.29 12.42 6.63
C ARG A 105 12.65 10.98 6.99
N ALA A 106 11.82 10.02 6.57
CA ALA A 106 12.08 8.60 6.78
C ALA A 106 13.39 8.21 6.08
N LYS A 107 13.51 8.49 4.78
CA LYS A 107 14.70 8.19 3.99
C LYS A 107 15.97 8.81 4.58
N ASN A 108 15.95 10.11 4.88
CA ASN A 108 17.11 10.81 5.45
C ASN A 108 17.49 10.30 6.85
N GLY A 109 16.53 9.73 7.57
CA GLY A 109 16.74 9.08 8.86
C GLY A 109 17.06 7.59 8.78
N GLY A 110 17.26 7.03 7.58
CA GLY A 110 17.55 5.59 7.40
C GLY A 110 16.37 4.67 7.70
N ARG A 111 15.13 5.17 7.59
CA ARG A 111 13.88 4.45 7.87
C ARG A 111 12.98 4.39 6.63
N VAL A 112 12.00 3.50 6.68
CA VAL A 112 10.97 3.35 5.66
C VAL A 112 9.67 4.00 6.14
N ALA A 113 9.12 4.93 5.36
CA ALA A 113 7.83 5.56 5.65
C ALA A 113 6.66 4.61 5.35
N ALA A 114 5.67 4.56 6.24
CA ALA A 114 4.45 3.80 6.06
C ALA A 114 3.23 4.72 6.14
N MET A 115 2.52 4.89 5.03
CA MET A 115 1.27 5.65 4.94
C MET A 115 0.08 4.69 4.96
N MET A 116 -0.99 5.03 5.68
CA MET A 116 -2.12 4.10 5.88
C MET A 116 -3.25 4.35 4.88
N ASN A 117 -3.76 3.26 4.30
CA ASN A 117 -4.83 3.19 3.31
C ASN A 117 -5.90 2.14 3.70
N PHE A 118 -7.10 2.28 3.15
CA PHE A 118 -8.11 1.21 3.11
C PHE A 118 -8.59 0.98 1.68
N GLN A 119 -8.66 -0.28 1.27
CA GLN A 119 -9.04 -0.66 -0.09
C GLN A 119 -10.55 -0.84 -0.34
N ASP A 120 -11.43 -0.31 0.50
CA ASP A 120 -12.89 -0.28 0.27
C ASP A 120 -13.51 0.66 1.31
N SER A 121 -14.57 1.37 0.95
CA SER A 121 -15.24 2.34 1.82
C SER A 121 -16.43 1.78 2.59
N LYS A 122 -16.70 0.48 2.52
CA LYS A 122 -17.85 -0.18 3.17
C LYS A 122 -17.98 0.14 4.67
N MET A 123 -16.86 0.37 5.37
CA MET A 123 -16.90 0.68 6.79
C MET A 123 -17.53 2.03 7.14
N LEU A 124 -17.75 2.91 6.15
CA LEU A 124 -18.46 4.17 6.37
C LEU A 124 -19.94 3.93 6.67
N ASP A 125 -20.54 2.87 6.12
CA ASP A 125 -21.93 2.47 6.39
C ASP A 125 -22.96 3.62 6.33
N GLY A 126 -22.78 4.57 5.40
CA GLY A 126 -23.67 5.72 5.23
C GLY A 126 -23.33 6.94 6.09
N ASP A 127 -22.29 6.87 6.92
CA ASP A 127 -21.78 7.99 7.72
C ASP A 127 -20.48 8.56 7.11
N VAL A 128 -20.58 9.77 6.55
CA VAL A 128 -19.46 10.48 5.94
C VAL A 128 -18.46 11.01 6.97
N ASP A 129 -18.90 11.30 8.20
CA ASP A 129 -18.06 11.87 9.25
C ASP A 129 -17.03 10.87 9.78
N SER A 130 -17.26 9.57 9.56
CA SER A 130 -16.29 8.51 9.81
C SER A 130 -14.94 8.74 9.09
N ILE A 131 -14.92 9.47 7.97
CA ILE A 131 -13.68 9.86 7.27
C ILE A 131 -12.79 10.73 8.18
N ASP A 132 -13.38 11.63 8.97
CA ASP A 132 -12.64 12.52 9.86
C ASP A 132 -11.98 11.76 10.98
N THR A 133 -12.71 10.79 11.53
CA THR A 133 -12.19 9.89 12.56
C THR A 133 -10.97 9.13 12.04
N LEU A 134 -11.08 8.52 10.85
CA LEU A 134 -9.99 7.76 10.24
C LEU A 134 -8.81 8.67 9.88
N TYR A 135 -9.07 9.87 9.36
CA TYR A 135 -8.04 10.86 9.05
C TYR A 135 -7.27 11.33 10.31
N ALA A 136 -7.99 11.61 11.40
CA ALA A 136 -7.39 11.99 12.68
C ALA A 136 -6.49 10.88 13.25
N LEU A 137 -6.86 9.62 13.01
CA LEU A 137 -6.07 8.45 13.39
C LEU A 137 -4.88 8.18 12.46
N GLY A 138 -4.82 8.83 11.30
CA GLY A 138 -3.65 8.87 10.42
C GLY A 138 -3.84 8.28 9.03
N MET A 139 -5.06 7.88 8.65
CA MET A 139 -5.38 7.50 7.27
C MET A 139 -5.09 8.67 6.32
N ARG A 140 -4.45 8.41 5.17
CA ARG A 140 -4.16 9.43 4.16
C ARG A 140 -4.54 9.03 2.73
N SER A 141 -4.87 7.76 2.51
CA SER A 141 -5.41 7.25 1.25
C SER A 141 -6.66 6.44 1.55
N PHE A 142 -7.64 6.46 0.66
CA PHE A 142 -8.86 5.68 0.83
C PHE A 142 -9.49 5.32 -0.53
N GLN A 143 -9.76 4.04 -0.74
CA GLN A 143 -10.35 3.54 -1.99
C GLN A 143 -11.87 3.53 -1.94
N LEU A 144 -12.51 4.03 -3.00
CA LEU A 144 -13.97 4.18 -3.04
C LEU A 144 -14.70 2.84 -3.06
N THR A 145 -14.23 1.84 -3.80
CA THR A 145 -14.87 0.52 -3.92
C THR A 145 -13.86 -0.62 -4.03
N TYR A 146 -14.28 -1.86 -3.79
CA TYR A 146 -13.47 -3.05 -4.06
C TYR A 146 -14.23 -4.08 -4.90
N ASN A 147 -13.97 -4.07 -6.21
CA ASN A 147 -14.50 -4.98 -7.23
C ASN A 147 -16.01 -4.87 -7.48
N PHE A 148 -16.85 -4.86 -6.45
CA PHE A 148 -18.30 -4.85 -6.57
C PHE A 148 -18.89 -3.61 -5.91
N ARG A 149 -20.19 -3.40 -6.16
CA ARG A 149 -20.97 -2.32 -5.57
C ARG A 149 -20.83 -2.25 -4.05
N ASN A 150 -20.70 -1.02 -3.54
CA ASN A 150 -20.96 -0.66 -2.15
C ASN A 150 -21.86 0.60 -2.11
N LEU A 151 -22.02 1.25 -0.94
CA LEU A 151 -22.86 2.45 -0.83
C LEU A 151 -22.30 3.65 -1.60
N VAL A 152 -20.99 3.71 -1.85
CA VAL A 152 -20.30 4.82 -2.53
C VAL A 152 -20.42 4.71 -4.05
N GLY A 153 -20.35 3.51 -4.60
CA GLY A 153 -20.51 3.32 -6.05
C GLY A 153 -20.24 1.91 -6.53
N ASP A 154 -20.08 1.78 -7.84
CA ASP A 154 -19.82 0.50 -8.50
C ASP A 154 -18.31 0.23 -8.65
N GLY A 155 -17.91 -1.01 -8.36
CA GLY A 155 -16.54 -1.50 -8.55
C GLY A 155 -16.29 -2.05 -9.96
N CYS A 156 -15.03 -2.38 -10.27
CA CYS A 156 -14.58 -2.77 -11.62
C CYS A 156 -15.18 -4.07 -12.15
N LEU A 157 -15.71 -4.93 -11.28
CA LEU A 157 -16.39 -6.19 -11.62
C LEU A 157 -17.92 -6.08 -11.55
N GLU A 158 -18.47 -4.91 -11.20
CA GLU A 158 -19.91 -4.70 -11.19
C GLU A 158 -20.43 -4.56 -12.63
N ARG A 159 -21.37 -5.42 -13.01
CA ARG A 159 -21.90 -5.48 -14.38
C ARG A 159 -22.58 -4.18 -14.79
N THR A 160 -23.24 -3.53 -13.84
CA THR A 160 -24.03 -2.33 -14.12
C THR A 160 -23.16 -1.08 -14.27
N ASN A 161 -22.04 -0.98 -13.54
CA ASN A 161 -21.06 0.11 -13.62
C ASN A 161 -21.75 1.49 -13.65
N ALA A 162 -22.64 1.72 -12.69
CA ALA A 162 -23.53 2.88 -12.60
C ALA A 162 -22.84 4.18 -12.16
N GLY A 163 -21.60 4.10 -11.65
CA GLY A 163 -20.83 5.24 -11.18
C GLY A 163 -20.97 5.49 -9.68
N LEU A 164 -20.70 6.73 -9.27
CA LEU A 164 -20.91 7.18 -7.90
C LEU A 164 -22.40 7.26 -7.58
N SER A 165 -22.75 6.91 -6.35
CA SER A 165 -24.05 7.24 -5.76
C SER A 165 -24.04 8.68 -5.22
N ASP A 166 -25.20 9.19 -4.78
CA ASP A 166 -25.28 10.48 -4.07
C ASP A 166 -24.39 10.49 -2.82
N PHE A 167 -24.41 9.41 -2.03
CA PHE A 167 -23.50 9.25 -0.89
C PHE A 167 -22.03 9.18 -1.32
N GLY A 168 -21.73 8.58 -2.47
CA GLY A 168 -20.37 8.55 -3.01
C GLY A 168 -19.84 9.92 -3.40
N VAL A 169 -20.70 10.81 -3.89
CA VAL A 169 -20.35 12.22 -4.14
C VAL A 169 -19.99 12.90 -2.82
N GLU A 170 -20.80 12.74 -1.78
CA GLU A 170 -20.51 13.29 -0.45
C GLU A 170 -19.19 12.78 0.13
N VAL A 171 -18.88 11.50 -0.06
CA VAL A 171 -17.62 10.88 0.35
C VAL A 171 -16.42 11.51 -0.37
N VAL A 172 -16.49 11.65 -1.70
CA VAL A 172 -15.42 12.28 -2.48
C VAL A 172 -15.23 13.74 -2.08
N ASP A 173 -16.32 14.48 -1.89
CA ASP A 173 -16.28 15.86 -1.41
C ASP A 173 -15.63 15.96 -0.03
N ARG A 174 -15.96 15.06 0.90
CA ARG A 174 -15.33 15.04 2.22
C ARG A 174 -13.85 14.74 2.14
N MET A 175 -13.45 13.73 1.37
CA MET A 175 -12.04 13.37 1.16
C MET A 175 -11.23 14.54 0.59
N ASN A 176 -11.77 15.24 -0.40
CA ASN A 176 -11.16 16.44 -0.97
C ASN A 176 -10.99 17.55 0.09
N ASN A 177 -12.01 17.78 0.91
CA ASN A 177 -11.99 18.81 1.95
C ASN A 177 -10.95 18.54 3.05
N VAL A 178 -10.76 17.28 3.45
CA VAL A 178 -9.79 16.92 4.52
C VAL A 178 -8.40 16.59 4.00
N GLY A 179 -8.22 16.41 2.69
CA GLY A 179 -6.94 16.07 2.08
C GLY A 179 -6.59 14.58 2.13
N VAL A 180 -7.57 13.70 1.98
CA VAL A 180 -7.36 12.26 1.79
C VAL A 180 -7.23 11.95 0.30
N MET A 181 -6.21 11.18 -0.09
CA MET A 181 -6.03 10.74 -1.47
C MET A 181 -7.13 9.74 -1.86
N VAL A 182 -7.82 10.03 -2.97
CA VAL A 182 -8.83 9.16 -3.56
C VAL A 182 -8.15 8.05 -4.35
N ASP A 183 -8.31 6.80 -3.91
CA ASP A 183 -7.85 5.61 -4.63
C ASP A 183 -9.01 5.02 -5.47
N LEU A 184 -8.71 4.72 -6.73
CA LEU A 184 -9.67 4.28 -7.74
C LEU A 184 -9.34 2.89 -8.30
N SER A 185 -8.31 2.20 -7.78
CA SER A 185 -7.73 1.01 -8.41
C SER A 185 -8.73 -0.12 -8.66
N HIS A 186 -9.72 -0.30 -7.78
CA HIS A 186 -10.78 -1.30 -7.90
C HIS A 186 -12.17 -0.73 -8.27
N CYS A 187 -12.21 0.51 -8.76
CA CYS A 187 -13.45 1.20 -9.12
C CYS A 187 -13.93 0.88 -10.54
N GLY A 188 -15.25 0.89 -10.73
CA GLY A 188 -15.88 0.81 -12.04
C GLY A 188 -15.56 2.04 -12.86
N ARG A 189 -15.51 1.90 -14.20
CA ARG A 189 -15.16 3.00 -15.11
C ARG A 189 -16.04 4.24 -14.93
N GLN A 190 -17.33 4.10 -14.64
CA GLN A 190 -18.19 5.28 -14.41
C GLN A 190 -17.93 5.92 -13.04
N THR A 191 -17.41 5.18 -12.07
CA THR A 191 -17.06 5.69 -10.74
C THR A 191 -15.78 6.54 -10.79
N THR A 192 -14.99 6.41 -11.86
CA THR A 192 -13.72 7.14 -12.05
C THR A 192 -13.84 8.38 -12.96
N LEU A 193 -15.02 8.72 -13.48
CA LEU A 193 -15.27 9.83 -14.40
C LEU A 193 -15.91 11.01 -13.67
#